data_AF-A0A7J3DJT3-F1
#
_entry.id   AF-A0A7J3DJT3-F1
#
_cell.length_a   1.000
_cell.length_b   1.000
_cell.length_c   1.000
_cell.angle_alpha   90.00
_cell.angle_beta   90.00
_cell.angle_gamma   90.00
#
_symmetry.space_group_name_H-M   'P 1'
#
loop_
_entity.id
_entity.type
_entity.pdbx_description
1 polymer ?
#
loop_
_entity_poly.entity_id
_entity_poly.type
_entity_poly.pdbx_seq_one_letter_code
_entity_poly.pdbx_strand_id
1 'polypeptide(L)'
;MEIFTVEGEEIEKQKERKNVLVVDPDSVSLEAIELAERLAKNAFKNGKNIATSFPMEFALWLAGKTNISSALSELSPKGDRAIVIDFNSKRKKIPKGIRKSATWEEIERMSLSRL
;
A
#
# COMPACT_ATOMS: atom_id res chain seq x y z
N MET A 1 2.59 2.15 -11.62
CA MET A 1 2.02 1.34 -10.53
C MET A 1 1.00 0.38 -11.13
N GLU A 2 1.26 -0.90 -10.98
CA GLU A 2 0.35 -1.99 -11.34
C GLU A 2 -0.13 -2.68 -10.06
N ILE A 3 -1.41 -3.05 -10.03
CA ILE A 3 -2.00 -3.77 -8.91
C ILE A 3 -2.48 -5.13 -9.45
N PHE A 4 -2.10 -6.21 -8.78
CA PHE A 4 -2.56 -7.55 -9.13
C PHE A 4 -2.67 -8.43 -7.89
N THR A 5 -3.37 -9.55 -8.00
CA THR A 5 -3.54 -10.51 -6.90
C THR A 5 -2.63 -11.70 -7.12
N VAL A 6 -2.07 -12.23 -6.03
CA VAL A 6 -1.30 -13.48 -6.01
C VAL A 6 -1.80 -14.38 -4.87
N GLU A 7 -1.52 -15.68 -4.98
CA GLU A 7 -1.94 -16.68 -4.01
C GLU A 7 -0.80 -17.62 -3.63
N GLY A 8 -0.85 -18.18 -2.41
CA GLY A 8 0.07 -19.22 -1.93
C GLY A 8 1.55 -18.84 -1.97
N GLU A 9 2.40 -19.73 -2.47
CA GLU A 9 3.87 -19.57 -2.51
C GLU A 9 4.35 -18.34 -3.29
N GLU A 10 3.50 -17.79 -4.18
CA GLU A 10 3.85 -16.60 -4.95
C GLU A 10 3.89 -15.34 -4.06
N ILE A 11 3.19 -15.33 -2.92
CA ILE A 11 3.20 -14.22 -1.94
C ILE A 11 4.63 -13.96 -1.45
N GLU A 12 5.34 -14.99 -1.02
CA GLU A 12 6.70 -14.88 -0.47
C GLU A 12 7.70 -14.41 -1.52
N LYS A 13 7.60 -14.91 -2.75
CA LYS A 13 8.45 -14.45 -3.87
C LYS A 13 8.27 -12.97 -4.18
N GLN A 14 7.06 -12.42 -4.00
CA GLN A 14 6.81 -11.00 -4.23
C GLN A 14 7.30 -10.14 -3.06
N LYS A 15 7.27 -10.63 -1.82
CA LYS A 15 7.78 -9.91 -0.64
C LYS A 15 9.28 -9.62 -0.72
N GLU A 16 10.06 -10.48 -1.38
CA GLU A 16 11.51 -10.27 -1.58
C GLU A 16 11.84 -9.13 -2.56
N ARG A 17 10.86 -8.66 -3.35
CA ARG A 17 11.07 -7.63 -4.37
C ARG A 17 11.04 -6.23 -3.76
N LYS A 18 12.16 -5.50 -3.89
CA LYS A 18 12.33 -4.15 -3.31
C LYS A 18 11.33 -3.08 -3.78
N ASN A 19 10.77 -3.22 -4.99
CA ASN A 19 9.86 -2.23 -5.59
C ASN A 19 8.40 -2.69 -5.57
N VAL A 20 8.09 -3.62 -4.67
CA VAL A 20 6.77 -4.21 -4.55
C VAL A 20 6.32 -4.07 -3.10
N LEU A 21 5.04 -3.77 -2.92
CA LEU A 21 4.39 -3.90 -1.61
C LEU A 21 3.33 -4.98 -1.72
N VAL A 22 3.41 -5.96 -0.84
CA VAL A 22 2.44 -7.04 -0.72
C VAL A 22 1.54 -6.74 0.47
N VAL A 23 0.24 -6.62 0.23
CA VAL A 23 -0.74 -6.22 1.24
C VAL A 23 -1.92 -7.18 1.32
N ASP A 24 -2.52 -7.24 2.48
CA ASP A 24 -3.76 -7.96 2.73
C ASP A 24 -4.91 -7.33 1.92
N PRO A 25 -5.66 -8.12 1.13
CA PRO A 25 -6.76 -7.61 0.31
C PRO A 25 -7.91 -7.01 1.13
N ASP A 26 -8.13 -7.50 2.35
CA ASP A 26 -9.24 -7.08 3.19
C ASP A 26 -8.91 -5.81 3.98
N SER A 27 -7.63 -5.55 4.20
CA SER A 27 -7.15 -4.36 4.91
C SER A 27 -7.16 -3.07 4.06
N VAL A 28 -7.37 -3.17 2.74
CA VAL A 28 -7.22 -2.01 1.84
C VAL A 28 -8.33 -1.93 0.79
N SER A 29 -8.50 -0.73 0.22
CA SER A 29 -9.38 -0.45 -0.90
C SER A 29 -8.61 0.28 -2.01
N LEU A 30 -9.15 0.25 -3.23
CA LEU A 30 -8.56 0.97 -4.37
C LEU A 30 -8.47 2.46 -4.09
N GLU A 31 -9.53 3.06 -3.54
CA GLU A 31 -9.54 4.47 -3.16
C GLU A 31 -8.49 4.79 -2.09
N ALA A 32 -8.30 3.90 -1.09
CA ALA A 32 -7.24 4.08 -0.11
C ALA A 32 -5.84 4.00 -0.73
N ILE A 33 -5.63 3.07 -1.67
CA ILE A 33 -4.38 2.95 -2.42
C ILE A 33 -4.10 4.22 -3.24
N GLU A 34 -5.11 4.74 -3.94
CA GLU A 34 -4.97 5.97 -4.75
C GLU A 34 -4.71 7.20 -3.88
N LEU A 35 -5.38 7.29 -2.73
CA LEU A 35 -5.16 8.37 -1.77
C LEU A 35 -3.75 8.30 -1.17
N ALA A 36 -3.32 7.12 -0.72
CA ALA A 36 -1.96 6.90 -0.21
C ALA A 36 -0.90 7.22 -1.27
N GLU A 37 -1.12 6.87 -2.55
CA GLU A 37 -0.22 7.21 -3.64
C GLU A 37 -0.08 8.73 -3.78
N ARG A 38 -1.20 9.46 -3.74
CA ARG A 38 -1.20 10.93 -3.84
C ARG A 38 -0.48 11.57 -2.65
N LEU A 39 -0.75 11.11 -1.43
CA LEU A 39 -0.14 11.62 -0.21
C LEU A 39 1.36 11.34 -0.18
N ALA A 40 1.78 10.13 -0.52
CA ALA A 40 3.20 9.75 -0.61
C ALA A 40 3.95 10.61 -1.64
N LYS A 41 3.40 10.77 -2.85
CA LYS A 41 3.99 11.64 -3.88
C LYS A 41 4.13 13.08 -3.40
N ASN A 42 3.11 13.59 -2.73
CA ASN A 42 3.13 14.95 -2.19
C ASN A 42 4.19 15.10 -1.08
N ALA A 43 4.33 14.10 -0.20
CA ALA A 43 5.34 14.09 0.85
C ALA A 43 6.76 14.13 0.27
N PHE A 44 7.08 13.30 -0.72
CA PHE A 44 8.38 13.34 -1.42
C PHE A 44 8.61 14.67 -2.13
N LYS A 45 7.60 15.17 -2.86
CA LYS A 45 7.73 16.42 -3.62
C LYS A 45 8.07 17.62 -2.71
N ASN A 46 7.55 17.61 -1.48
CA ASN A 46 7.74 18.69 -0.52
C ASN A 46 8.86 18.40 0.51
N GLY A 47 9.59 17.28 0.40
CA GLY A 47 10.62 16.88 1.35
C GLY A 47 10.10 16.58 2.76
N LYS A 48 8.83 16.18 2.89
CA LYS A 48 8.16 15.82 4.16
C LYS A 48 7.97 14.30 4.31
N ASN A 49 8.66 13.50 3.49
CA ASN A 49 8.63 12.05 3.59
C ASN A 49 9.38 11.59 4.86
N ILE A 50 8.85 10.54 5.49
CA ILE A 50 9.49 9.89 6.65
C ILE A 50 10.42 8.79 6.16
N ALA A 51 9.98 8.02 5.17
CA ALA A 51 10.77 6.93 4.62
C ALA A 51 11.68 7.42 3.48
N THR A 52 12.82 6.75 3.31
CA THR A 52 13.81 7.05 2.25
C THR A 52 13.37 6.55 0.88
N SER A 53 12.47 5.56 0.80
CA SER A 53 11.99 4.98 -0.45
C SER A 53 10.49 5.17 -0.63
N PHE A 54 10.07 5.33 -1.90
CA PHE A 54 8.67 5.54 -2.24
C PHE A 54 7.74 4.42 -1.78
N PRO A 55 8.07 3.12 -1.95
CA PRO A 55 7.21 2.03 -1.47
C PRO A 55 6.99 2.05 0.05
N MET A 56 8.01 2.42 0.82
CA MET A 56 7.91 2.47 2.29
C MET A 56 7.09 3.67 2.75
N GLU A 57 7.28 4.83 2.14
CA GLU A 57 6.47 6.01 2.42
C GLU A 57 5.00 5.79 2.07
N PHE A 58 4.76 5.13 0.94
CA PHE A 58 3.43 4.70 0.53
C PHE A 58 2.81 3.77 1.58
N ALA A 59 3.56 2.77 2.06
CA ALA A 59 3.07 1.88 3.12
C ALA A 59 2.73 2.62 4.42
N LEU A 60 3.53 3.61 4.81
CA LEU A 60 3.25 4.48 5.97
C LEU A 60 1.93 5.22 5.81
N TRP A 61 1.70 5.84 4.64
CA TRP A 61 0.42 6.51 4.36
C TRP A 61 -0.74 5.53 4.33
N LEU A 62 -0.61 4.42 3.62
CA LEU A 62 -1.67 3.43 3.47
C LEU A 62 -2.11 2.82 4.80
N ALA A 63 -1.15 2.53 5.69
CA ALA A 63 -1.43 2.06 7.05
C ALA A 63 -1.80 3.20 8.02
N GLY A 64 -1.66 4.46 7.60
CA GLY A 64 -1.73 5.65 8.46
C GLY A 64 -0.86 5.54 9.72
N LYS A 65 0.41 5.17 9.53
CA LYS A 65 1.42 5.08 10.59
C LYS A 65 2.63 5.95 10.28
N THR A 66 3.42 6.22 11.30
CA THR A 66 4.74 6.86 11.20
C THR A 66 5.90 5.87 11.32
N ASN A 67 5.64 4.66 11.82
CA ASN A 67 6.63 3.59 11.98
C ASN A 67 6.50 2.54 10.85
N ILE A 68 7.61 2.27 10.15
CA ILE A 68 7.64 1.35 9.00
C ILE A 68 7.29 -0.08 9.42
N SER A 69 7.87 -0.59 10.52
CA SER A 69 7.62 -1.95 10.98
C SER A 69 6.15 -2.16 11.35
N SER A 70 5.54 -1.18 12.02
CA SER A 70 4.11 -1.20 12.35
C SER A 70 3.23 -1.14 11.10
N ALA A 71 3.57 -0.31 10.12
CA ALA A 71 2.84 -0.23 8.85
C ALA A 71 2.87 -1.54 8.07
N LEU A 72 4.06 -2.15 7.95
CA LEU A 72 4.21 -3.42 7.25
C LEU A 72 3.48 -4.56 7.98
N SER A 73 3.52 -4.59 9.31
CA SER A 73 2.79 -5.59 10.09
C SER A 73 1.27 -5.45 9.94
N GLU A 74 0.75 -4.24 9.84
CA GLU A 74 -0.69 -3.98 9.69
C GLU A 74 -1.18 -4.36 8.28
N LEU A 75 -0.37 -4.09 7.27
CA LEU A 75 -0.68 -4.37 5.88
C LEU A 75 -0.37 -5.80 5.47
N SER A 76 0.44 -6.56 6.21
CA SER A 76 0.87 -7.90 5.80
C SER A 76 -0.33 -8.83 5.58
N PRO A 77 -0.36 -9.59 4.47
CA PRO A 77 -1.40 -10.57 4.21
C PRO A 77 -1.46 -11.63 5.31
N LYS A 78 -2.66 -11.95 5.76
CA LYS A 78 -2.93 -12.97 6.80
C LYS A 78 -3.43 -14.31 6.24
N GLY A 79 -3.82 -14.36 4.97
CA GLY A 79 -4.34 -15.55 4.31
C GLY A 79 -3.56 -15.94 3.05
N ASP A 80 -4.13 -16.87 2.29
CA ASP A 80 -3.53 -17.40 1.06
C ASP A 80 -3.66 -16.48 -0.14
N ARG A 81 -4.16 -15.25 0.05
CA ARG A 81 -4.35 -14.24 -0.98
C ARG A 81 -3.70 -12.94 -0.58
N ALA A 82 -3.03 -12.29 -1.52
CA ALA A 82 -2.45 -10.97 -1.33
C ALA A 82 -2.67 -10.07 -2.55
N ILE A 83 -2.74 -8.77 -2.29
CA ILE A 83 -2.62 -7.74 -3.33
C ILE A 83 -1.15 -7.34 -3.43
N VAL A 84 -0.66 -7.30 -4.65
CA VAL A 84 0.69 -6.89 -4.99
C VAL A 84 0.61 -5.55 -5.70
N ILE A 85 1.31 -4.57 -5.16
CA ILE A 85 1.46 -3.23 -5.71
C ILE A 85 2.88 -3.10 -6.24
N ASP A 86 3.04 -3.16 -7.57
CA ASP A 86 4.32 -2.96 -8.24
C ASP A 86 4.49 -1.49 -8.63
N PHE A 87 5.46 -0.82 -8.01
CA PHE A 87 5.71 0.61 -8.22
C PHE A 87 6.49 0.89 -9.52
N ASN A 88 7.20 -0.08 -10.08
CA ASN A 88 7.98 0.06 -11.31
C ASN A 88 7.18 -0.23 -12.58
N SER A 89 6.07 -0.95 -12.48
CA SER A 89 5.28 -1.27 -13.67
C SER A 89 4.64 -0.02 -14.29
N LYS A 90 4.76 0.10 -15.62
CA LYS A 90 4.07 1.12 -16.43
C LYS A 90 2.63 0.73 -16.76
N ARG A 91 2.22 -0.50 -16.45
CA ARG A 91 0.85 -0.98 -16.70
C ARG A 91 -0.07 -0.50 -15.59
N LYS A 92 -1.24 0.00 -15.95
CA LYS A 92 -2.33 0.25 -15.00
C LYS A 92 -3.31 -0.92 -15.11
N LYS A 93 -3.09 -1.95 -14.30
CA LYS A 93 -4.03 -3.04 -14.12
C LYS A 93 -4.58 -2.95 -12.70
N ILE A 94 -5.89 -3.12 -12.57
CA ILE A 94 -6.60 -3.22 -11.30
C ILE A 94 -7.24 -4.61 -11.30
N PRO A 95 -6.97 -5.46 -10.29
CA PRO A 95 -7.50 -6.80 -10.27
C PRO A 95 -9.01 -6.79 -10.02
N LYS A 96 -9.72 -7.77 -10.59
CA LYS A 96 -11.12 -8.01 -10.23
C LYS A 96 -11.15 -8.54 -8.79
N GLY A 97 -12.00 -7.96 -7.93
CA GLY A 97 -12.16 -8.39 -6.54
C GLY A 97 -11.56 -7.46 -5.49
N ILE A 98 -10.80 -6.42 -5.88
CA ILE A 98 -10.42 -5.37 -4.93
C ILE A 98 -11.63 -4.52 -4.55
N ARG A 99 -11.78 -4.22 -3.26
CA ARG A 99 -12.78 -3.28 -2.77
C ARG A 99 -12.51 -1.90 -3.37
N LYS A 100 -13.50 -1.30 -4.03
CA LYS A 100 -13.31 -0.03 -4.75
C LYS A 100 -13.27 1.17 -3.83
N SER A 101 -14.24 1.27 -2.92
CA SER A 101 -14.43 2.41 -2.04
C SER A 101 -13.79 2.20 -0.69
N ALA A 102 -13.17 3.27 -0.18
CA ALA A 102 -12.66 3.30 1.18
C ALA A 102 -13.81 3.50 2.17
N THR A 103 -13.63 2.93 3.35
CA THR A 103 -14.43 3.26 4.54
C THR A 103 -14.01 4.61 5.08
N TRP A 104 -14.89 5.24 5.86
CA TRP A 104 -14.57 6.51 6.51
C TRP A 104 -13.33 6.37 7.40
N GLU A 105 -13.23 5.26 8.13
CA GLU A 105 -12.13 4.94 9.04
C GLU A 105 -10.79 4.83 8.32
N GLU A 106 -10.75 4.28 7.10
CA GLU A 106 -9.53 4.26 6.28
C GLU A 106 -9.10 5.68 5.90
N ILE A 107 -10.04 6.50 5.44
CA ILE A 107 -9.77 7.90 5.02
C ILE A 107 -9.29 8.72 6.21
N GLU A 108 -9.97 8.59 7.35
CA GLU A 108 -9.65 9.30 8.58
C GLU A 108 -8.28 8.89 9.10
N ARG A 109 -7.98 7.58 9.17
CA ARG A 109 -6.67 7.07 9.58
C ARG A 109 -5.54 7.64 8.73
N MET A 110 -5.70 7.64 7.39
CA MET A 110 -4.69 8.21 6.50
C MET A 110 -4.55 9.72 6.68
N SER A 111 -5.65 10.44 6.84
CA SER A 111 -5.66 11.91 6.94
C SER A 111 -5.09 12.43 8.26
N LEU A 112 -5.31 11.70 9.36
CA LEU A 112 -4.85 12.06 10.70
C LEU A 112 -3.46 11.49 11.04
N SER A 113 -2.92 10.57 10.23
CA SER A 113 -1.69 9.83 10.53
C SER A 113 -0.44 10.68 10.80
N ARG A 114 -0.47 11.97 10.46
CA ARG A 114 0.69 12.88 10.51
C ARG A 114 0.36 14.31 10.96
N LEU A 115 -0.77 14.50 11.64
CA LEU A 115 -1.02 15.70 12.46
C LEU A 115 -0.23 15.60 13.75
#